data_AF-C8NAH2-F1
#
_entry.id   AF-C8NAH2-F1
#
_cell.length_a   1.000
_cell.length_b   1.000
_cell.length_c   1.000
_cell.angle_alpha   90.00
_cell.angle_beta   90.00
_cell.angle_gamma   90.00
#
_symmetry.space_group_name_H-M   'P 1'
#
loop_
_entity.id
_entity.type
_entity.pdbx_description
1 polymer ?
#
loop_
_entity_poly.entity_id
_entity_poly.type
_entity_poly.pdbx_seq_one_letter_code
_entity_poly.pdbx_strand_id
1 'polypeptide(L)'
;MNRSIALEIHDTAGNTIAQYHLESAGGAQHIDAVSGAYYQFTDLTTGLGPEGLSTARAGDDLLVHLDGDKQPELVIENYYSQGQGALVGMQENGGLASYPVASAPEHTLASEIITEQPLGADQPALAPLGVLGAVGLVAGSIAFARDHGYKGDSGNNPQPQPNSQPQPNPQPQPNPQPQPNPQPQPNPQPQPNPQPQPNPQPQPNPQPQPNPQPQPNPQPQPNPQPQPNPQPQ
;
A
#
# COMPACT_ATOMS: atom_id res chain seq x y z
N MET A 1 11.59 22.72 -8.75
CA MET A 1 12.53 22.74 -9.90
C MET A 1 12.19 21.51 -10.71
N ASN A 2 11.99 21.63 -12.01
CA ASN A 2 11.68 20.48 -12.84
C ASN A 2 12.92 19.58 -12.90
N ARG A 3 12.86 18.41 -12.27
CA ARG A 3 13.90 17.38 -12.37
C ARG A 3 13.58 16.46 -13.54
N SER A 4 14.61 16.06 -14.26
CA SER A 4 14.53 15.10 -15.36
C SER A 4 15.29 13.83 -14.95
N ILE A 5 14.56 12.74 -14.81
CA ILE A 5 15.10 11.44 -14.40
C ILE A 5 15.04 10.48 -15.60
N ALA A 6 16.13 9.79 -15.88
CA ALA A 6 16.13 8.62 -16.75
C ALA A 6 15.74 7.38 -15.93
N LEU A 7 14.78 6.63 -16.44
CA LEU A 7 14.41 5.30 -15.96
C LEU A 7 14.89 4.26 -16.96
N GLU A 8 15.74 3.34 -16.54
CA GLU A 8 16.17 2.19 -17.33
C GLU A 8 15.64 0.90 -16.71
N ILE A 9 15.02 0.04 -17.52
CA ILE A 9 14.58 -1.29 -17.10
C ILE A 9 15.61 -2.30 -17.57
N HIS A 10 16.13 -3.09 -16.64
CA HIS A 10 17.13 -4.11 -16.91
C HIS A 10 16.58 -5.50 -16.64
N ASP A 11 16.89 -6.46 -17.51
CA ASP A 11 16.58 -7.86 -17.28
C ASP A 11 17.47 -8.48 -16.17
N THR A 12 17.22 -9.75 -15.84
CA THR A 12 18.03 -10.50 -14.85
C THR A 12 19.51 -10.66 -15.25
N ALA A 13 19.84 -10.45 -16.52
CA ALA A 13 21.22 -10.48 -17.02
C ALA A 13 21.88 -9.07 -17.01
N GLY A 14 21.15 -8.03 -16.63
CA GLY A 14 21.62 -6.64 -16.58
C GLY A 14 21.50 -5.88 -17.91
N ASN A 15 20.89 -6.47 -18.94
CA ASN A 15 20.70 -5.79 -20.23
C ASN A 15 19.56 -4.79 -20.12
N THR A 16 19.76 -3.57 -20.62
CA THR A 16 18.69 -2.58 -20.75
C THR A 16 17.69 -3.05 -21.80
N ILE A 17 16.44 -3.25 -21.39
CA ILE A 17 15.33 -3.70 -22.24
C ILE A 17 14.34 -2.57 -22.54
N ALA A 18 14.33 -1.51 -21.73
CA ALA A 18 13.54 -0.31 -21.98
C ALA A 18 14.17 0.91 -21.30
N GLN A 19 13.90 2.10 -21.83
CA GLN A 19 14.32 3.37 -21.26
C GLN A 19 13.20 4.39 -21.39
N TYR A 20 12.94 5.13 -20.31
CA TYR A 20 11.93 6.17 -20.21
C TYR A 20 12.52 7.45 -19.65
N HIS A 21 11.91 8.57 -19.99
CA HIS A 21 12.25 9.89 -19.44
C HIS A 21 11.10 10.35 -18.54
N LEU A 22 11.40 10.59 -17.27
CA LEU A 22 10.43 11.03 -16.27
C LEU A 22 10.71 12.49 -15.93
N GLU A 23 9.66 13.31 -15.96
CA GLU A 23 9.73 14.72 -15.59
C GLU A 23 8.94 14.94 -14.30
N SER A 24 9.56 15.55 -13.29
CA SER A 24 8.95 15.83 -11.97
C SER A 24 7.66 16.69 -12.04
N ALA A 25 7.52 17.50 -13.11
CA ALA A 25 6.31 18.29 -13.35
C ALA A 25 5.39 17.69 -14.45
N GLY A 26 5.76 16.53 -14.99
CA GLY A 26 4.99 15.81 -15.99
C GLY A 26 3.83 15.04 -15.37
N GLY A 27 2.88 14.58 -16.19
CA GLY A 27 1.88 13.63 -15.72
C GLY A 27 2.52 12.28 -15.38
N ALA A 28 1.77 11.42 -14.67
CA ALA A 28 2.21 10.07 -14.36
C ALA A 28 2.50 9.27 -15.64
N GLN A 29 3.72 8.76 -15.78
CA GLN A 29 4.07 7.80 -16.82
C GLN A 29 3.60 6.40 -16.38
N HIS A 30 2.89 5.69 -17.23
CA HIS A 30 2.46 4.31 -16.96
C HIS A 30 3.34 3.33 -17.72
N ILE A 31 3.76 2.26 -17.05
CA ILE A 31 4.52 1.14 -17.65
C ILE A 31 4.05 -0.19 -17.05
N ASP A 32 4.05 -1.25 -17.84
CA ASP A 32 3.83 -2.61 -17.34
C ASP A 32 5.04 -3.09 -16.53
N ALA A 33 4.79 -3.80 -15.43
CA ALA A 33 5.85 -4.46 -14.69
C ALA A 33 6.49 -5.57 -15.52
N VAL A 34 7.83 -5.58 -15.57
CA VAL A 34 8.59 -6.66 -16.19
C VAL A 34 9.06 -7.66 -15.13
N SER A 35 8.66 -8.92 -15.30
CA SER A 35 9.01 -10.00 -14.36
C SER A 35 10.53 -10.20 -14.25
N GLY A 36 11.06 -10.14 -13.03
CA GLY A 36 12.49 -10.32 -12.74
C GLY A 36 13.39 -9.15 -13.14
N ALA A 37 12.83 -8.05 -13.63
CA ALA A 37 13.60 -6.87 -13.98
C ALA A 37 13.97 -6.03 -12.74
N TYR A 38 14.95 -5.14 -12.89
CA TYR A 38 15.17 -4.03 -11.96
C TYR A 38 15.05 -2.69 -12.69
N TYR A 39 14.63 -1.67 -11.96
CA TYR A 39 14.32 -0.34 -12.46
C TYR A 39 15.37 0.63 -11.92
N GLN A 40 16.25 1.12 -12.79
CA GLN A 40 17.31 2.05 -12.44
C GLN A 40 16.87 3.49 -12.70
N PHE A 41 16.92 4.32 -11.67
CA PHE A 41 16.66 5.76 -11.72
C PHE A 41 17.96 6.53 -11.72
N THR A 42 18.13 7.46 -12.65
CA THR A 42 19.30 8.34 -12.73
C THR A 42 18.86 9.76 -13.05
N ASP A 43 19.13 10.69 -12.15
CA ASP A 43 18.96 12.12 -12.38
C ASP A 43 19.97 12.57 -13.44
N LEU A 44 19.47 13.15 -14.52
CA LEU A 44 20.30 13.55 -15.66
C LEU A 44 21.18 14.77 -15.37
N THR A 45 20.89 15.50 -14.29
CA THR A 45 21.68 16.65 -13.85
C THR A 45 22.88 16.22 -13.03
N THR A 46 22.69 15.28 -12.12
CA THR A 46 23.73 14.85 -11.16
C THR A 46 24.43 13.56 -11.60
N GLY A 47 23.81 12.75 -12.45
CA GLY A 47 24.25 11.39 -12.78
C GLY A 47 24.02 10.38 -11.65
N LEU A 48 23.30 10.76 -10.60
CA LEU A 48 23.05 9.95 -9.41
C LEU A 48 21.57 9.57 -9.32
N GLY A 49 21.24 8.60 -8.49
CA GLY A 49 19.86 8.28 -8.14
C GLY A 49 19.17 9.47 -7.45
N PRO A 50 17.87 9.69 -7.67
CA PRO A 50 17.10 10.72 -6.98
C PRO A 50 17.05 10.47 -5.47
N GLU A 51 17.24 11.52 -4.65
CA GLU A 51 17.21 11.41 -3.18
C GLU A 51 15.79 11.46 -2.59
N GLY A 52 14.81 11.99 -3.33
CA GLY A 52 13.42 12.18 -2.90
C GLY A 52 12.46 11.04 -3.28
N LEU A 53 12.99 9.93 -3.79
CA LEU A 53 12.16 8.84 -4.30
C LEU A 53 11.41 8.15 -3.16
N SER A 54 10.08 8.17 -3.22
CA SER A 54 9.19 7.44 -2.33
C SER A 54 8.19 6.63 -3.13
N THR A 55 7.67 5.57 -2.52
CA THR A 55 6.75 4.65 -3.20
C THR A 55 5.46 4.47 -2.40
N ALA A 56 4.37 4.17 -3.10
CA ALA A 56 3.09 3.82 -2.52
C ALA A 56 2.45 2.67 -3.31
N ARG A 57 1.71 1.80 -2.62
CA ARG A 57 0.99 0.70 -3.25
C ARG A 57 -0.45 1.11 -3.55
N ALA A 58 -0.91 0.87 -4.77
CA ALA A 58 -2.31 1.02 -5.16
C ALA A 58 -2.81 -0.27 -5.84
N GLY A 59 -3.46 -1.14 -5.06
CA GLY A 59 -3.87 -2.45 -5.57
C GLY A 59 -2.65 -3.31 -5.95
N ASP A 60 -2.54 -3.65 -7.24
CA ASP A 60 -1.41 -4.38 -7.81
C ASP A 60 -0.33 -3.47 -8.41
N ASP A 61 -0.55 -2.16 -8.42
CA ASP A 61 0.35 -1.19 -9.03
C ASP A 61 1.26 -0.53 -7.99
N LEU A 62 2.46 -0.18 -8.43
CA LEU A 62 3.43 0.59 -7.64
C LEU A 62 3.46 2.04 -8.14
N LEU A 63 3.09 2.96 -7.27
CA LEU A 63 3.19 4.40 -7.49
C LEU A 63 4.57 4.85 -7.01
N VAL A 64 5.33 5.53 -7.87
CA VAL A 64 6.65 6.09 -7.56
C VAL A 64 6.56 7.61 -7.62
N HIS A 65 7.02 8.26 -6.56
CA HIS A 65 7.03 9.71 -6.38
C HIS A 65 8.49 10.17 -6.29
N LEU A 66 8.92 11.17 -7.07
CA LEU A 66 10.34 11.56 -7.15
C LEU A 66 10.72 12.72 -6.21
N ASP A 67 9.78 13.61 -5.90
CA ASP A 67 10.01 14.79 -5.05
C ASP A 67 9.12 14.83 -3.78
N GLY A 68 8.46 13.72 -3.44
CA GLY A 68 7.55 13.64 -2.28
C GLY A 68 6.23 14.39 -2.47
N ASP A 69 5.88 14.71 -3.72
CA ASP A 69 4.63 15.32 -4.13
C ASP A 69 3.43 14.36 -4.01
N LYS A 70 2.21 14.92 -4.11
CA LYS A 70 0.95 14.15 -4.02
C LYS A 70 0.60 13.38 -5.30
N GLN A 71 1.31 13.60 -6.40
CA GLN A 71 1.04 12.95 -7.69
C GLN A 71 2.22 12.05 -8.03
N PRO A 72 1.97 10.80 -8.45
CA PRO A 72 3.04 9.92 -8.90
C PRO A 72 3.55 10.37 -10.27
N GLU A 73 4.86 10.41 -10.45
CA GLU A 73 5.49 10.62 -11.76
C GLU A 73 5.60 9.31 -12.55
N LEU A 74 5.55 8.17 -11.86
CA LEU A 74 5.57 6.86 -12.49
C LEU A 74 4.59 5.91 -11.79
N VAL A 75 3.83 5.18 -12.60
CA VAL A 75 3.00 4.05 -12.19
C VAL A 75 3.53 2.81 -12.87
N ILE A 76 3.98 1.84 -12.08
CA ILE A 76 4.36 0.51 -12.56
C ILE A 76 3.16 -0.40 -12.34
N GLU A 77 2.46 -0.69 -13.44
CA GLU A 77 1.24 -1.48 -13.45
C GLU A 77 1.53 -2.95 -13.18
N ASN A 78 0.69 -3.60 -12.38
CA ASN A 78 0.80 -5.01 -12.02
C ASN A 78 2.14 -5.41 -11.35
N TYR A 79 2.85 -4.46 -10.75
CA TYR A 79 4.12 -4.70 -10.06
C TYR A 79 4.04 -5.83 -9.02
N TYR A 80 2.99 -5.88 -8.20
CA TYR A 80 2.88 -6.90 -7.16
C TYR A 80 2.40 -8.26 -7.65
N SER A 81 1.80 -8.33 -8.84
CA SER A 81 1.24 -9.57 -9.41
C SER A 81 2.12 -10.20 -10.50
N GLN A 82 2.91 -9.42 -11.24
CA GLN A 82 3.79 -9.91 -12.31
C GLN A 82 5.27 -10.05 -11.90
N GLY A 83 5.70 -9.37 -10.85
CA GLY A 83 7.05 -9.53 -10.30
C GLY A 83 7.56 -8.27 -9.62
N GLN A 84 8.03 -8.43 -8.37
CA GLN A 84 8.55 -7.35 -7.54
C GLN A 84 10.00 -7.04 -7.90
N GLY A 85 10.19 -6.26 -8.96
CA GLY A 85 11.51 -5.85 -9.44
C GLY A 85 12.15 -4.79 -8.56
N ALA A 86 13.46 -4.89 -8.28
CA ALA A 86 14.13 -3.91 -7.42
C ALA A 86 14.13 -2.51 -8.05
N LEU A 87 13.83 -1.48 -7.26
CA LEU A 87 14.07 -0.09 -7.63
C LEU A 87 15.48 0.29 -7.18
N VAL A 88 16.30 0.82 -8.08
CA VAL A 88 17.69 1.17 -7.79
C VAL A 88 18.10 2.53 -8.34
N GLY A 89 19.15 3.14 -7.80
CA GLY A 89 19.69 4.42 -8.27
C GLY A 89 21.21 4.46 -8.23
N MET A 90 21.82 5.27 -9.10
CA MET A 90 23.28 5.39 -9.14
C MET A 90 23.85 6.13 -7.92
N GLN A 91 24.94 5.64 -7.37
CA GLN A 91 25.70 6.29 -6.29
C GLN A 91 26.97 6.95 -6.83
N GLU A 92 27.55 7.87 -6.05
CA GLU A 92 28.79 8.58 -6.42
C GLU A 92 29.98 7.64 -6.65
N ASN A 93 29.98 6.47 -6.01
CA ASN A 93 31.00 5.43 -6.18
C ASN A 93 30.78 4.54 -7.41
N GLY A 94 29.73 4.79 -8.21
CA GLY A 94 29.33 3.97 -9.36
C GLY A 94 28.58 2.68 -9.00
N GLY A 95 28.23 2.50 -7.73
CA GLY A 95 27.37 1.42 -7.25
C GLY A 95 25.88 1.74 -7.37
N LEU A 96 25.03 0.74 -7.13
CA LEU A 96 23.58 0.90 -7.14
C LEU A 96 23.03 0.91 -5.70
N ALA A 97 22.27 1.94 -5.36
CA ALA A 97 21.47 2.02 -4.13
C ALA A 97 20.09 1.42 -4.38
N SER A 98 19.57 0.59 -3.47
CA SER A 98 18.16 0.15 -3.55
C SER A 98 17.23 1.18 -2.90
N TYR A 99 16.10 1.45 -3.54
CA TYR A 99 15.02 2.24 -2.98
C TYR A 99 13.99 1.37 -2.27
N PRO A 100 13.37 1.85 -1.17
CA PRO A 100 12.32 1.13 -0.50
C PRO A 100 11.09 1.03 -1.39
N VAL A 101 10.56 -0.19 -1.51
CA VAL A 101 9.30 -0.46 -2.19
C VAL A 101 8.21 -0.59 -1.13
N ALA A 102 7.15 0.20 -1.26
CA ALA A 102 6.01 0.14 -0.36
C ALA A 102 5.47 -1.29 -0.30
N SER A 103 5.20 -1.78 0.89
CA SER A 103 4.45 -3.03 1.07
C SER A 103 3.00 -2.67 1.40
N ALA A 104 2.07 -3.60 1.15
CA ALA A 104 0.72 -3.40 1.69
C ALA A 104 0.82 -3.29 3.22
N PRO A 105 0.13 -2.35 3.87
CA PRO A 105 0.00 -2.39 5.32
C PRO A 105 -0.71 -3.70 5.68
N GLU A 106 -0.04 -4.57 6.45
CA GLU A 106 -0.61 -5.86 6.92
C GLU A 106 -1.75 -5.69 7.95
N HIS A 107 -2.38 -4.51 8.03
CA HIS A 107 -3.31 -4.13 9.11
C HIS A 107 -4.56 -3.43 8.58
N THR A 108 -5.41 -4.13 7.82
CA THR A 108 -6.78 -3.64 7.54
C THR A 108 -7.87 -4.72 7.60
N LEU A 109 -7.67 -5.79 8.37
CA LEU A 109 -8.75 -6.75 8.69
C LEU A 109 -9.19 -6.76 10.17
N ALA A 110 -8.65 -5.89 11.03
CA ALA A 110 -9.03 -5.83 12.45
C ALA A 110 -9.28 -4.40 12.96
N SER A 111 -9.95 -3.56 12.18
CA SER A 111 -10.44 -2.26 12.67
C SER A 111 -11.83 -1.95 12.12
N GLU A 112 -12.73 -2.93 12.24
CA GLU A 112 -14.16 -2.68 12.26
C GLU A 112 -14.74 -3.35 13.52
N ILE A 113 -14.31 -2.87 14.69
CA ILE A 113 -15.19 -2.88 15.85
C ILE A 113 -15.76 -1.48 15.94
N ILE A 114 -16.93 -1.31 15.32
CA ILE A 114 -17.92 -0.34 15.74
C ILE A 114 -18.06 -0.48 17.26
N THR A 115 -17.47 0.44 18.00
CA THR A 115 -17.94 0.77 19.33
C THR A 115 -18.75 2.04 19.11
N GLU A 116 -20.06 1.84 18.97
CA GLU A 116 -21.02 2.93 19.09
C GLU A 116 -20.80 3.57 20.47
N GLN A 117 -20.38 4.83 20.46
CA GLN A 117 -20.24 5.64 21.66
C GLN A 117 -21.62 5.85 22.29
N PRO A 118 -21.87 5.43 23.54
CA PRO A 118 -22.83 6.16 24.34
C PRO A 118 -22.14 7.44 24.86
N LEU A 119 -22.76 8.58 24.56
CA LEU A 119 -22.53 9.87 25.18
C LEU A 119 -22.28 9.74 26.70
N GLY A 120 -21.19 10.31 27.21
CA GLY A 120 -20.99 10.45 28.65
C GLY A 120 -19.58 10.84 29.08
N ALA A 121 -19.34 12.16 29.15
CA ALA A 121 -18.45 12.90 30.06
C ALA A 121 -17.03 12.36 30.42
N ASP A 122 -16.04 13.17 30.05
CA ASP A 122 -14.79 13.46 30.79
C ASP A 122 -13.82 12.31 31.09
N GLN A 123 -13.00 11.92 30.10
CA GLN A 123 -11.72 11.25 30.33
C GLN A 123 -10.66 11.77 29.34
N PRO A 124 -9.41 12.03 29.79
CA PRO A 124 -8.34 12.50 28.91
C PRO A 124 -7.95 11.39 27.92
N ALA A 125 -7.82 11.78 26.66
CA ALA A 125 -7.42 10.90 25.56
C ALA A 125 -6.05 10.26 25.81
N LEU A 126 -6.04 9.01 26.27
CA LEU A 126 -4.86 8.15 26.18
C LEU A 126 -4.78 7.63 24.74
N ALA A 127 -3.96 8.29 23.93
CA ALA A 127 -3.57 7.80 22.62
C ALA A 127 -2.90 6.42 22.79
N PRO A 128 -3.41 5.35 22.15
CA PRO A 128 -2.70 4.08 22.15
C PRO A 128 -1.41 4.23 21.32
N LEU A 129 -0.30 3.86 21.95
CA LEU A 129 1.04 3.85 21.40
C LEU A 129 1.06 3.00 20.11
N GLY A 130 1.44 3.64 19.00
CA GLY A 130 1.65 2.99 17.72
C GLY A 130 2.76 1.95 17.83
N VAL A 131 2.43 0.70 17.52
CA VAL A 131 3.39 -0.39 17.35
C VAL A 131 4.18 -0.10 16.07
N LEU A 132 5.49 0.15 16.22
CA LEU A 132 6.45 0.23 15.12
C LEU A 132 6.55 -1.15 14.47
N GLY A 133 5.84 -1.34 13.35
CA GLY A 133 6.00 -2.49 12.48
C GLY A 133 7.39 -2.47 11.85
N ALA A 134 8.16 -3.52 12.09
CA ALA A 134 9.52 -3.68 11.58
C ALA A 134 9.51 -3.72 10.04
N VAL A 135 10.19 -2.76 9.41
CA VAL A 135 10.46 -2.77 7.97
C VAL A 135 11.47 -3.87 7.69
N GLY A 136 11.04 -4.91 6.98
CA GLY A 136 11.95 -5.88 6.37
C GLY A 136 12.70 -5.22 5.22
N LEU A 137 13.93 -4.77 5.47
CA LEU A 137 14.84 -4.28 4.44
C LEU A 137 15.32 -5.47 3.60
N VAL A 138 14.72 -5.69 2.43
CA VAL A 138 15.32 -6.56 1.40
C VAL A 138 16.44 -5.76 0.74
N ALA A 139 17.63 -5.84 1.32
CA ALA A 139 18.84 -5.25 0.76
C ALA A 139 19.28 -6.05 -0.47
N GLY A 140 18.83 -5.63 -1.65
CA GLY A 140 19.33 -6.11 -2.94
C GLY A 140 20.74 -5.60 -3.18
N SER A 141 21.76 -6.33 -2.73
CA SER A 141 23.16 -6.05 -3.09
C SER A 141 23.48 -6.68 -4.44
N ILE A 142 23.36 -5.89 -5.51
CA ILE A 142 23.82 -6.29 -6.84
C ILE A 142 25.30 -5.89 -6.95
N ALA A 143 26.21 -6.85 -6.89
CA ALA A 143 27.64 -6.62 -7.07
C ALA A 143 28.02 -6.76 -8.56
N PHE A 144 28.21 -5.63 -9.25
CA PHE A 144 28.77 -5.61 -10.61
C PHE A 144 30.29 -5.43 -10.55
N ALA A 145 31.05 -6.47 -10.90
CA ALA A 145 32.48 -6.37 -11.14
C ALA A 145 32.73 -5.92 -12.59
N ARG A 146 33.29 -4.73 -12.78
CA ARG A 146 33.84 -4.27 -14.07
C ARG A 146 35.36 -4.27 -13.98
N ASP A 147 36.00 -5.26 -14.61
CA ASP A 147 37.41 -5.24 -14.95
C ASP A 147 37.56 -4.61 -16.33
N HIS A 148 38.19 -3.43 -16.42
CA HIS A 148 38.58 -2.84 -17.69
C HIS A 148 39.95 -2.16 -17.54
N GLY A 149 40.98 -2.86 -18.02
CA GLY A 149 42.31 -2.32 -18.23
C GLY A 149 42.50 -1.74 -19.63
N TYR A 150 43.09 -0.55 -19.71
CA TYR A 150 43.88 0.03 -20.82
C TYR A 150 44.74 1.14 -20.18
N LYS A 151 46.08 1.11 -20.08
CA LYS A 151 47.21 1.06 -21.04
C LYS A 151 47.54 2.42 -21.69
N GLY A 152 48.72 2.96 -21.33
CA GLY A 152 49.40 4.12 -21.96
C GLY A 152 50.32 4.83 -20.94
N ASP A 153 51.60 4.46 -20.82
CA ASP A 153 52.79 4.93 -21.57
C ASP A 153 53.57 6.04 -20.83
N SER A 154 54.78 5.72 -20.36
CA SER A 154 55.99 6.56 -20.51
C SER A 154 57.15 6.06 -19.64
N GLY A 155 58.23 5.65 -20.30
CA GLY A 155 59.58 6.13 -19.97
C GLY A 155 60.41 5.39 -18.91
N ASN A 156 61.60 4.96 -19.36
CA ASN A 156 62.83 4.69 -18.61
C ASN A 156 63.02 3.32 -17.93
N ASN A 157 63.79 2.49 -18.65
CA ASN A 157 64.52 1.32 -18.20
C ASN A 157 65.73 1.73 -17.32
N PRO A 158 65.83 1.20 -16.09
CA PRO A 158 67.06 0.51 -15.72
C PRO A 158 66.80 -0.94 -15.26
N GLN A 159 67.67 -1.83 -15.69
CA GLN A 159 67.68 -3.27 -15.46
C GLN A 159 67.61 -3.64 -13.96
N PRO A 160 66.61 -4.42 -13.48
CA PRO A 160 66.58 -4.94 -12.12
C PRO A 160 67.30 -6.29 -11.98
N GLN A 161 67.98 -6.48 -10.84
CA GLN A 161 68.57 -7.75 -10.39
C GLN A 161 67.53 -8.90 -10.32
N PRO A 162 67.94 -10.18 -10.33
CA PRO A 162 67.00 -11.30 -10.19
C PRO A 162 66.36 -11.27 -8.80
N ASN A 163 65.10 -10.84 -8.75
CA ASN A 163 64.30 -10.82 -7.53
C ASN A 163 63.71 -12.22 -7.30
N SER A 164 63.76 -12.69 -6.06
CA SER A 164 63.27 -13.99 -5.60
C SER A 164 61.84 -14.26 -6.08
N GLN A 165 61.59 -15.44 -6.65
CA GLN A 165 60.25 -15.87 -7.04
C GLN A 165 59.29 -15.85 -5.83
N PRO A 166 58.13 -15.19 -5.90
CA PRO A 166 57.08 -15.32 -4.90
C PRO A 166 56.52 -16.75 -4.94
N GLN A 167 56.37 -17.39 -3.77
CA GLN A 167 55.67 -18.66 -3.69
C GLN A 167 54.19 -18.51 -4.12
N PRO A 168 53.58 -19.54 -4.73
CA PRO A 168 52.16 -19.53 -5.06
C PRO A 168 51.31 -19.33 -3.80
N ASN A 169 50.39 -18.37 -3.84
CA ASN A 169 49.41 -18.17 -2.78
C ASN A 169 48.49 -19.40 -2.68
N PRO A 170 48.11 -19.86 -1.48
CA PRO A 170 47.18 -20.98 -1.31
C PRO A 170 45.85 -20.71 -2.03
N GLN A 171 45.35 -21.69 -2.78
CA GLN A 171 44.03 -21.59 -3.41
C GLN A 171 42.93 -21.45 -2.34
N PRO A 172 41.95 -20.54 -2.53
CA PRO A 172 40.78 -20.45 -1.67
C PRO A 172 40.04 -21.80 -1.62
N GLN A 173 39.68 -22.25 -0.42
CA GLN A 173 38.83 -23.44 -0.29
C GLN A 173 37.44 -23.16 -0.86
N PRO A 174 36.78 -24.17 -1.47
CA PRO A 174 35.41 -24.04 -1.95
C PRO A 174 34.46 -23.65 -0.81
N ASN A 175 33.63 -22.63 -1.03
CA ASN A 175 32.60 -22.24 -0.08
C ASN A 175 31.60 -23.39 0.14
N PRO A 176 31.10 -23.59 1.37
CA PRO A 176 30.05 -24.58 1.65
C PRO A 176 28.83 -24.36 0.76
N GLN A 177 28.27 -25.43 0.21
CA GLN A 177 27.05 -25.34 -0.60
C GLN A 177 25.88 -24.83 0.27
N PRO A 178 25.03 -23.92 -0.27
CA PRO A 178 23.82 -23.49 0.40
C PRO A 178 22.91 -24.67 0.71
N GLN A 179 22.37 -24.73 1.93
CA GLN A 179 21.35 -25.72 2.26
C GLN A 179 20.06 -25.43 1.49
N PRO A 180 19.30 -26.46 1.08
CA PRO A 180 18.00 -26.28 0.44
C PRO A 180 17.04 -25.50 1.34
N ASN A 181 16.35 -24.51 0.77
CA ASN A 181 15.33 -23.76 1.49
C ASN A 181 14.19 -24.69 1.95
N PRO A 182 13.62 -24.48 3.15
CA PRO A 182 12.43 -25.18 3.62
C PRO A 182 11.29 -25.03 2.61
N GLN A 183 10.55 -26.11 2.34
CA GLN A 183 9.39 -26.04 1.46
C GLN A 183 8.28 -25.17 2.07
N PRO A 184 7.58 -24.35 1.26
CA PRO A 184 6.42 -23.59 1.71
C PRO A 184 5.36 -24.51 2.30
N GLN A 185 4.80 -24.15 3.46
CA GLN A 185 3.65 -24.85 4.01
C GLN A 185 2.41 -24.60 3.13
N PRO A 186 1.50 -25.58 2.98
CA PRO A 186 0.25 -25.39 2.25
C PRO A 186 -0.59 -24.26 2.86
N ASN A 187 -1.18 -23.42 1.99
CA ASN A 187 -2.09 -22.37 2.44
C ASN A 187 -3.31 -22.97 3.19
N PRO A 188 -3.77 -22.31 4.27
CA PRO A 188 -5.04 -22.65 4.91
C PRO A 188 -6.20 -22.62 3.91
N GLN A 189 -7.09 -23.60 3.98
CA GLN A 189 -8.28 -23.60 3.13
C GLN A 189 -9.23 -22.46 3.53
N PRO A 190 -9.89 -21.81 2.56
CA PRO A 190 -10.91 -20.79 2.84
C PRO A 190 -12.02 -21.36 3.72
N GLN A 191 -12.41 -20.62 4.77
CA GLN A 191 -13.58 -20.99 5.55
C GLN A 191 -14.87 -20.81 4.72
N PRO A 192 -15.87 -21.68 4.89
CA PRO A 192 -17.17 -21.51 4.25
C PRO A 192 -17.81 -20.17 4.61
N ASN A 193 -18.41 -19.51 3.62
CA ASN A 193 -19.15 -18.27 3.87
C ASN A 193 -20.30 -18.51 4.88
N PRO A 194 -20.54 -17.57 5.81
CA PRO A 194 -21.71 -17.60 6.68
C PRO A 194 -22.99 -17.69 5.86
N GLN A 195 -23.92 -18.56 6.28
CA GLN A 195 -25.22 -18.64 5.64
C GLN A 195 -26.03 -17.37 5.89
N PRO A 196 -26.80 -16.88 4.89
CA PRO A 196 -27.69 -15.75 5.08
C PRO A 196 -28.69 -16.01 6.22
N GLN A 197 -28.88 -15.04 7.12
CA GLN A 197 -29.89 -15.16 8.15
C GLN A 197 -31.30 -15.18 7.54
N PRO A 198 -32.24 -15.96 8.09
CA PRO A 198 -33.63 -15.94 7.66
C PRO A 198 -34.23 -14.54 7.80
N ASN A 199 -35.01 -14.11 6.81
CA ASN A 199 -35.72 -12.85 6.88
C ASN A 199 -36.70 -12.83 8.09
N PRO A 200 -36.82 -11.71 8.80
CA PRO A 200 -37.81 -11.52 9.85
C PRO A 200 -39.22 -11.80 9.31
N GLN A 201 -40.04 -12.53 10.08
CA GLN A 201 -41.43 -12.74 9.71
C GLN A 201 -42.22 -11.42 9.79
N PRO A 202 -43.18 -11.20 8.86
CA PRO A 202 -44.08 -10.05 8.92
C PRO A 202 -44.85 -10.02 10.25
N GLN A 203 -44.93 -8.84 10.88
CA GLN A 203 -45.75 -8.69 12.07
C GLN A 203 -47.25 -8.82 11.75
N PRO A 204 -48.06 -9.40 12.65
CA PRO A 204 -49.50 -9.47 12.49
C PRO A 204 -50.12 -8.07 12.37
N ASN A 205 -51.09 -7.91 11.47
CA ASN A 205 -51.83 -6.66 11.35
C ASN A 205 -52.57 -6.33 12.67
N PRO A 206 -52.62 -5.04 13.07
CA PRO A 206 -53.41 -4.60 14.21
C PRO A 206 -54.88 -5.00 14.05
N GLN A 207 -55.50 -5.48 15.13
CA GLN A 207 -56.93 -5.79 15.11
C GLN A 207 -57.77 -4.50 15.00
N PRO A 208 -58.91 -4.53 14.29
CA PRO A 208 -59.84 -3.41 14.22
C PRO A 208 -60.32 -3.01 15.63
N GLN A 209 -60.35 -1.70 15.90
CA GLN A 209 -60.92 -1.22 17.16
C GLN A 209 -62.44 -1.43 17.20
N PRO A 210 -63.02 -1.73 18.38
CA PRO A 210 -64.46 -1.84 18.55
C PRO A 210 -65.17 -0.53 18.19
N ASN A 211 -66.32 -0.63 17.54
CA ASN A 211 -67.15 0.55 17.26
C ASN A 211 -67.64 1.20 18.56
N PRO A 212 -67.73 2.55 18.61
CA PRO A 212 -68.33 3.27 19.72
C PRO A 212 -69.77 2.82 19.97
N GLN A 213 -70.15 2.68 21.24
CA GLN A 213 -71.53 2.35 21.59
C GLN A 213 -72.47 3.53 21.26
N PRO A 214 -73.72 3.25 20.84
CA PRO A 214 -74.74 4.28 20.63
C PRO A 214 -74.98 5.09 21.90
N GLN A 215 -75.09 6.41 21.77
CA GLN A 215 -75.45 7.26 22.90
C GLN A 215 -76.92 7.04 23.32
N PRO A 216 -77.23 7.14 24.62
CA PRO A 216 -78.61 7.07 25.11
C PRO A 216 -79.49 8.16 24.47
N ASN A 217 -80.73 7.81 24.13
CA ASN A 217 -81.70 8.79 23.65
C ASN A 217 -81.98 9.86 24.71
N PRO A 218 -82.17 11.13 24.32
CA PRO A 218 -82.62 12.19 25.22
C PRO A 218 -83.94 11.82 25.90
N GLN A 219 -84.06 12.11 27.20
CA GLN A 219 -85.32 11.91 27.89
C GLN A 219 -86.38 12.93 27.43
N PRO A 220 -87.66 12.54 27.39
CA PRO A 220 -88.76 13.46 27.09
C PRO A 220 -88.78 14.63 28.07
N GLN A 221 -88.98 15.85 27.55
CA GLN A 221 -89.13 17.02 28.41
C GLN A 221 -90.46 16.95 29.20
N PRO A 222 -90.49 17.44 30.44
CA PRO A 222 -91.73 17.56 31.22
C PRO A 222 -92.73 18.47 30.50
N ASN A 223 -94.01 18.08 30.51
CA ASN A 223 -95.07 18.94 29.98
C ASN A 223 -95.14 20.27 30.74
N PRO A 224 -95.42 21.40 30.05
CA PRO A 224 -95.66 22.67 30.70
C PRO A 224 -96.79 22.55 31.73
N GLN A 225 -96.61 23.13 32.92
CA GLN A 225 -97.69 23.20 33.90
C GLN A 225 -98.81 24.13 33.40
N PRO A 226 -100.08 23.82 33.73
CA PRO A 226 -101.20 24.71 33.44
C PRO A 226 -100.98 26.09 34.07
N GLN A 227 -101.22 27.15 33.31
CA GLN A 227 -101.16 28.50 33.86
C GLN A 227 -102.26 28.72 34.90
N PRO A 228 -102.00 29.46 35.99
CA PRO A 228 -103.02 29.83 36.95
C PRO A 228 -104.14 30.64 36.27
N ASN A 229 -105.39 30.33 36.62
CA ASN A 229 -106.55 31.04 36.10
C ASN A 229 -106.51 32.51 36.57
N PRO A 230 -106.86 33.49 35.72
CA PRO A 230 -106.96 34.88 36.13
C PRO A 230 -108.02 35.04 37.23
N GLN A 231 -107.71 35.79 38.30
CA GLN A 231 -108.69 36.14 39.32
C GLN A 231 -109.71 37.17 38.78
N PRO A 232 -111.01 37.04 39.11
CA PRO A 232 -112.00 38.08 38.82
C PRO A 232 -111.74 39.38 39.60
N GLN A 233 -112.03 40.53 38.99
CA GLN A 233 -111.97 41.86 39.65
C GLN A 233 -113.14 42.10 40.60
#